data_AF-A0A538HUR4-F1
#
_entry.id   AF-A0A538HUR4-F1
#
_cell.length_a   1.000
_cell.length_b   1.000
_cell.length_c   1.000
_cell.angle_alpha   90.00
_cell.angle_beta   90.00
_cell.angle_gamma   90.00
#
_symmetry.space_group_name_H-M   'P 1'
#
loop_
_entity.id
_entity.type
_entity.pdbx_description
1 polymer ?
#
loop_
_entity_poly.entity_id
_entity_poly.type
_entity_poly.pdbx_seq_one_letter_code
_entity_poly.pdbx_strand_id
1 'polypeptide(L)'
;MDRAAHARAALRRQAEDALAFEREREAMLTVELQDMVAEVHGPEIAGEVFAAMTPEDALLVRAALGGGERVDDEDDEDDVDDEESGEDPEDADAAGEEEIARLQAEIESSCRSQAALERYLELLDR
;
A
#
# COMPACT_ATOMS: atom_id res chain seq x y z
N MET A 1 -43.17 24.70 8.01
CA MET A 1 -42.16 23.63 7.85
C MET A 1 -41.50 23.85 6.50
N ASP A 2 -40.19 24.07 6.47
CA ASP A 2 -39.47 24.37 5.23
C ASP A 2 -38.99 23.07 4.57
N ARG A 3 -39.71 22.66 3.52
CA ARG A 3 -39.39 21.44 2.75
C ARG A 3 -38.02 21.54 2.08
N ALA A 4 -37.58 22.73 1.68
CA ALA A 4 -36.27 22.92 1.06
C ALA A 4 -35.15 22.75 2.07
N ALA A 5 -35.32 23.27 3.30
CA ALA A 5 -34.35 23.05 4.38
C ALA A 5 -34.20 21.56 4.73
N HIS A 6 -35.32 20.81 4.80
CA HIS A 6 -35.25 19.36 5.03
C HIS A 6 -34.56 18.61 3.89
N ALA A 7 -34.81 18.99 2.63
CA ALA A 7 -34.13 18.39 1.47
C ALA A 7 -32.61 18.67 1.49
N ARG A 8 -32.19 19.91 1.78
CA ARG A 8 -30.78 20.26 1.91
C ARG A 8 -30.10 19.47 3.02
N ALA A 9 -30.74 19.32 4.18
CA ALA A 9 -30.19 18.53 5.29
C ALA A 9 -29.99 17.05 4.91
N ALA A 10 -30.93 16.47 4.16
CA ALA A 10 -30.81 15.08 3.68
C ALA A 10 -29.67 14.92 2.66
N LEU A 11 -29.57 15.85 1.69
CA LEU A 11 -28.50 15.85 0.69
C LEU A 11 -27.12 16.05 1.32
N ARG A 12 -27.03 16.95 2.30
CA ARG A 12 -25.80 17.19 3.06
C ARG A 12 -25.33 15.90 3.74
N ARG A 13 -26.22 15.25 4.49
CA ARG A 13 -25.90 13.99 5.16
C ARG A 13 -25.42 12.93 4.17
N GLN A 14 -26.10 12.78 3.03
CA GLN A 14 -25.69 11.80 2.00
C GLN A 14 -24.28 12.08 1.46
N ALA A 15 -23.95 13.35 1.21
CA ALA A 15 -22.63 13.73 0.74
C ALA A 15 -21.54 13.59 1.82
N GLU A 16 -21.87 13.85 3.08
CA GLU A 16 -20.97 13.60 4.22
C GLU A 16 -20.69 12.10 4.38
N ASP A 17 -21.73 11.25 4.29
CA ASP A 17 -21.60 9.79 4.36
C ASP A 17 -20.71 9.27 3.21
N ALA A 18 -20.92 9.77 1.98
CA ALA A 18 -20.08 9.40 0.82
C ALA A 18 -18.64 9.90 0.96
N LEU A 19 -18.42 11.09 1.52
CA LEU A 19 -17.08 11.64 1.73
C LEU A 19 -16.32 10.84 2.79
N ALA A 20 -16.99 10.41 3.85
CA ALA A 20 -16.39 9.54 4.86
C ALA A 20 -15.96 8.20 4.25
N PHE A 21 -16.81 7.59 3.41
CA PHE A 21 -16.49 6.37 2.69
C PHE A 21 -15.24 6.52 1.80
N GLU A 22 -15.16 7.59 0.99
CA GLU A 22 -14.00 7.78 0.12
C GLU A 22 -12.70 7.99 0.90
N ARG A 23 -12.75 8.69 2.04
CA ARG A 23 -11.58 8.86 2.92
C ARG A 23 -11.10 7.55 3.54
N GLU A 24 -12.03 6.69 3.95
CA GLU A 24 -11.70 5.36 4.46
C GLU A 24 -11.11 4.48 3.35
N ARG A 25 -11.68 4.53 2.14
CA ARG A 25 -11.17 3.83 0.96
C ARG A 25 -9.76 4.29 0.59
N GLU A 26 -9.50 5.60 0.55
CA GLU A 26 -8.16 6.14 0.30
C GLU A 26 -7.14 5.64 1.33
N ALA A 27 -7.50 5.66 2.62
CA ALA A 27 -6.61 5.18 3.68
C ALA A 27 -6.25 3.70 3.52
N MET A 28 -7.24 2.86 3.20
CA MET A 28 -7.04 1.43 2.95
C MET A 28 -6.13 1.20 1.73
N LEU A 29 -6.43 1.85 0.60
CA LEU A 29 -5.62 1.74 -0.63
C LEU A 29 -4.18 2.23 -0.42
N THR A 30 -3.98 3.25 0.43
CA THR A 30 -2.65 3.77 0.74
C THR A 30 -1.83 2.74 1.51
N VAL A 31 -2.43 2.01 2.46
CA VAL A 31 -1.76 0.92 3.18
C VAL A 31 -1.40 -0.21 2.21
N GLU A 32 -2.36 -0.62 1.37
CA GLU A 32 -2.13 -1.67 0.37
C GLU A 32 -1.02 -1.30 -0.62
N LEU A 33 -0.98 -0.04 -1.07
CA LEU A 33 0.10 0.49 -1.90
C LEU A 33 1.45 0.44 -1.18
N GLN A 34 1.50 0.79 0.10
CA GLN A 34 2.74 0.74 0.89
C GLN A 34 3.26 -0.69 1.04
N ASP A 35 2.35 -1.63 1.30
CA ASP A 35 2.68 -3.04 1.44
C ASP A 35 3.23 -3.58 0.10
N MET A 36 2.55 -3.28 -1.02
CA MET A 36 3.00 -3.71 -2.35
C MET A 36 4.35 -3.09 -2.75
N VAL A 37 4.55 -1.79 -2.49
CA VAL A 37 5.84 -1.11 -2.73
C VAL A 37 6.95 -1.74 -1.86
N ALA A 38 6.64 -2.10 -0.62
CA ALA A 38 7.60 -2.77 0.26
C ALA A 38 7.89 -4.21 -0.18
N GLU A 39 6.92 -4.91 -0.78
CA GLU A 39 7.13 -6.24 -1.36
C GLU A 39 8.06 -6.18 -2.57
N VAL A 40 7.78 -5.29 -3.52
CA VAL A 40 8.53 -5.16 -4.79
C VAL A 40 9.91 -4.53 -4.56
N HIS A 41 10.00 -3.41 -3.85
CA HIS A 41 11.25 -2.64 -3.73
C HIS A 41 11.96 -2.83 -2.39
N GLY A 42 11.31 -3.44 -1.40
CA GLY A 42 11.89 -3.64 -0.07
C GLY A 42 13.19 -4.44 -0.09
N PRO A 43 13.32 -5.55 -0.85
CA PRO A 43 14.56 -6.32 -0.91
C PRO A 43 15.76 -5.51 -1.41
N GLU A 44 15.60 -4.74 -2.48
CA GLU A 44 16.66 -3.88 -3.03
C GLU A 44 17.08 -2.82 -2.00
N ILE A 45 16.11 -2.08 -1.45
CA ILE A 45 16.35 -1.04 -0.44
C ILE A 45 17.01 -1.65 0.80
N ALA A 46 16.53 -2.79 1.28
CA ALA A 46 17.12 -3.48 2.42
C ALA A 46 18.57 -3.88 2.14
N GLY A 47 18.87 -4.39 0.93
CA GLY A 47 20.22 -4.71 0.48
C GLY A 47 21.16 -3.50 0.53
N GLU A 48 20.74 -2.36 -0.02
CA GLU A 48 21.51 -1.12 0.01
C GLU A 48 21.76 -0.63 1.46
N VAL A 49 20.72 -0.68 2.30
CA VAL A 49 20.81 -0.28 3.70
C VAL A 49 21.78 -1.18 4.47
N PHE A 50 21.67 -2.50 4.32
CA PHE A 50 22.58 -3.45 4.97
C PHE A 50 24.03 -3.30 4.48
N ALA A 51 24.25 -3.03 3.20
CA ALA A 51 25.58 -2.79 2.65
C ALA A 51 26.27 -1.54 3.24
N ALA A 52 25.49 -0.57 3.71
CA ALA A 52 25.99 0.63 4.38
C ALA A 52 26.25 0.44 5.89
N MET A 53 25.77 -0.65 6.49
CA MET A 53 25.92 -0.96 7.91
C MET A 53 27.25 -1.66 8.22
N THR A 54 27.68 -1.60 9.48
CA THR A 54 28.71 -2.53 9.96
C THR A 54 28.15 -3.96 9.96
N PRO A 55 28.98 -5.00 9.77
CA PRO A 55 28.51 -6.38 9.82
C PRO A 55 27.82 -6.73 11.14
N GLU A 56 28.33 -6.24 12.28
CA GLU A 56 27.72 -6.52 13.59
C GLU A 56 26.32 -5.90 13.72
N ASP A 57 26.14 -4.64 13.29
CA ASP A 57 24.84 -3.98 13.35
C ASP A 57 23.84 -4.61 12.37
N ALA A 58 24.30 -5.00 11.16
CA ALA A 58 23.46 -5.66 10.17
C ALA A 58 22.90 -6.99 10.71
N LEU A 59 23.74 -7.80 11.37
CA LEU A 59 23.33 -9.05 12.02
C LEU A 59 22.27 -8.82 13.10
N LEU A 60 22.45 -7.79 13.94
CA LEU A 60 21.47 -7.44 14.99
C LEU A 60 20.12 -7.05 14.39
N VAL A 61 20.11 -6.25 13.32
CA VAL A 61 18.88 -5.82 12.66
C VAL A 61 18.19 -6.96 11.92
N ARG A 62 18.94 -7.80 11.19
CA ARG A 62 18.40 -9.02 10.55
C ARG A 62 17.72 -9.94 11.57
N ALA A 63 18.38 -10.20 12.69
CA ALA A 63 17.81 -11.00 13.78
C ALA A 63 16.54 -10.36 14.38
N ALA A 64 16.51 -9.03 14.52
CA ALA A 64 15.36 -8.33 15.09
C ALA A 64 14.14 -8.28 14.14
N LEU A 65 14.36 -8.18 12.83
CA LEU A 65 13.32 -8.13 11.81
C LEU A 65 12.80 -9.52 11.39
N GLY A 66 13.29 -10.59 12.03
CA GLY A 66 12.93 -11.97 11.68
C GLY A 66 13.64 -12.50 10.43
N GLY A 67 14.56 -11.71 9.84
CA GLY A 67 15.46 -12.12 8.76
C GLY A 67 16.64 -12.93 9.28
N GLY A 68 16.39 -13.88 10.19
CA GLY A 68 17.38 -14.86 10.60
C GLY A 68 17.78 -15.72 9.41
N GLU A 69 18.86 -15.31 8.75
CA GLU A 69 19.51 -16.01 7.67
C GLU A 69 19.81 -17.46 8.08
N ARG A 70 19.48 -18.41 7.20
CA ARG A 70 20.26 -19.64 7.07
C ARG A 70 21.69 -19.20 6.84
N VAL A 71 22.47 -19.11 7.93
CA VAL A 71 23.92 -19.00 7.86
C VAL A 71 24.39 -20.36 7.35
N ASP A 72 24.38 -20.54 6.04
CA ASP A 72 25.04 -21.66 5.39
C ASP A 72 26.47 -21.22 5.03
N ASP A 73 27.25 -20.97 6.07
CA ASP A 73 28.70 -21.05 5.97
C ASP A 73 29.07 -22.51 6.30
N GLU A 74 29.35 -23.24 5.21
CA GLU A 74 30.20 -24.45 5.12
C GLU A 74 29.58 -25.80 5.57
N ASP A 75 29.32 -26.64 4.56
CA ASP A 75 29.05 -28.11 4.58
C ASP A 75 27.69 -28.59 5.14
N ASP A 76 26.64 -28.59 4.32
CA ASP A 76 25.78 -29.78 4.21
C ASP A 76 24.99 -29.82 2.89
N GLU A 77 25.06 -30.99 2.25
CA GLU A 77 24.32 -31.37 1.06
C GLU A 77 22.85 -31.61 1.44
N ASP A 78 21.99 -30.59 1.40
CA ASP A 78 20.53 -30.80 1.45
C ASP A 78 19.85 -29.93 0.39
N ASP A 79 19.51 -30.61 -0.71
CA ASP A 79 18.53 -30.21 -1.74
C ASP A 79 17.26 -29.67 -1.06
N VAL A 80 17.23 -28.35 -0.84
CA VAL A 80 15.95 -27.64 -0.77
C VAL A 80 15.46 -27.54 -2.21
N ASP A 81 14.65 -28.55 -2.58
CA ASP A 81 13.65 -28.50 -3.64
C ASP A 81 12.73 -27.32 -3.31
N ASP A 82 13.22 -26.11 -3.61
CA ASP A 82 12.43 -24.91 -3.75
C ASP A 82 11.53 -25.21 -4.93
N GLU A 83 10.29 -25.63 -4.63
CA GLU A 83 9.26 -25.84 -5.61
C GLU A 83 9.07 -24.51 -6.36
N GLU A 84 9.87 -24.38 -7.42
CA GLU A 84 9.84 -23.39 -8.47
C GLU A 84 8.39 -23.27 -8.93
N SER A 85 7.63 -22.38 -8.28
CA SER A 85 6.50 -21.74 -8.95
C SER A 85 7.14 -21.09 -10.17
N GLY A 86 6.97 -21.70 -11.33
CA GLY A 86 7.59 -21.32 -12.60
C GLY A 86 7.10 -19.98 -13.16
N GLU A 87 6.91 -18.99 -12.28
CA GLU A 87 6.87 -17.58 -12.62
C GLU A 87 8.32 -17.10 -12.66
N ASP A 88 8.73 -16.65 -13.84
CA ASP A 88 10.00 -15.96 -14.02
C ASP A 88 10.04 -14.79 -13.02
N PRO A 89 11.08 -14.60 -12.21
CA PRO A 89 11.18 -13.45 -11.31
C PRO A 89 10.96 -12.12 -12.04
N GLU A 90 11.32 -12.03 -13.33
CA GLU A 90 11.01 -10.86 -14.17
C GLU A 90 9.50 -10.63 -14.38
N ASP A 91 8.70 -11.70 -14.45
CA ASP A 91 7.24 -11.64 -14.59
C ASP A 91 6.55 -11.25 -13.26
N ALA A 92 7.11 -11.68 -12.13
CA ALA A 92 6.60 -11.32 -10.79
C ALA A 92 6.81 -9.83 -10.49
N ASP A 93 8.00 -9.29 -10.78
CA ASP A 93 8.31 -7.86 -10.61
C ASP A 93 7.40 -7.00 -11.50
N ALA A 94 7.17 -7.41 -12.75
CA ALA A 94 6.29 -6.70 -13.67
C ALA A 94 4.83 -6.67 -13.19
N ALA A 95 4.34 -7.78 -12.61
CA ALA A 95 2.99 -7.85 -12.03
C ALA A 95 2.86 -6.94 -10.80
N GLY A 96 3.88 -6.88 -9.94
CA GLY A 96 3.92 -5.97 -8.79
C GLY A 96 3.89 -4.49 -9.20
N GLU A 97 4.63 -4.11 -10.23
CA GLU A 97 4.62 -2.74 -10.77
C GLU A 97 3.26 -2.36 -11.40
N GLU A 98 2.61 -3.29 -12.11
CA GLU A 98 1.25 -3.07 -12.63
C GLU A 98 0.24 -2.86 -11.49
N GLU A 99 0.37 -3.65 -10.42
CA GLU A 99 -0.44 -3.53 -9.21
C GLU A 99 -0.26 -2.16 -8.53
N ILE A 100 0.98 -1.73 -8.33
CA ILE A 100 1.34 -0.41 -7.80
C ILE A 100 0.68 0.70 -8.62
N ALA A 101 0.80 0.64 -9.97
CA ALA A 101 0.20 1.62 -10.86
C ALA A 101 -1.33 1.64 -10.77
N ARG A 102 -1.96 0.48 -10.62
CA ARG A 102 -3.41 0.38 -10.41
C ARG A 102 -3.84 1.03 -9.09
N LEU A 103 -3.18 0.70 -7.98
CA LEU A 103 -3.49 1.26 -6.66
C LEU A 103 -3.33 2.78 -6.64
N GLN A 104 -2.27 3.31 -7.26
CA GLN A 104 -2.08 4.76 -7.42
C GLN A 104 -3.24 5.42 -8.18
N ALA A 105 -3.65 4.84 -9.31
CA ALA A 105 -4.79 5.36 -10.09
C ALA A 105 -6.11 5.31 -9.29
N GLU A 106 -6.31 4.30 -8.45
CA GLU A 106 -7.48 4.18 -7.58
C GLU A 106 -7.51 5.21 -6.45
N ILE A 107 -6.35 5.53 -5.88
CA ILE A 107 -6.17 6.61 -4.89
C ILE A 107 -6.49 7.96 -5.56
N GLU A 108 -5.90 8.24 -6.73
CA GLU A 108 -6.19 9.48 -7.47
C GLU A 108 -7.67 9.63 -7.81
N SER A 109 -8.33 8.53 -8.17
CA SER A 109 -9.77 8.50 -8.38
C SER A 109 -10.54 8.88 -7.12
N SER A 110 -10.18 8.30 -5.96
CA SER A 110 -10.80 8.63 -4.67
C SER A 110 -10.61 10.11 -4.31
N CYS A 111 -9.39 10.63 -4.43
CA CYS A 111 -9.09 12.04 -4.16
C CYS A 111 -9.94 12.99 -5.01
N ARG A 112 -10.16 12.66 -6.30
CA ARG A 112 -11.05 13.44 -7.18
C ARG A 112 -12.51 13.39 -6.71
N SER A 113 -12.99 12.23 -6.27
CA SER A 113 -14.33 12.06 -5.71
C SER A 113 -14.50 12.88 -4.42
N GLN A 114 -13.54 12.82 -3.50
CA GLN A 114 -13.55 13.61 -2.26
C GLN A 114 -13.62 15.11 -2.55
N ALA A 115 -12.75 15.62 -3.44
CA ALA A 115 -12.74 17.03 -3.82
C ALA A 115 -14.04 17.47 -4.51
N ALA A 116 -14.75 16.56 -5.21
CA ALA A 116 -16.05 16.85 -5.78
C ALA A 116 -17.16 16.91 -4.71
N LEU A 117 -17.14 15.99 -3.74
CA LEU A 117 -18.09 15.94 -2.63
C LEU A 117 -17.93 17.15 -1.69
N GLU A 118 -16.70 17.55 -1.38
CA GLU A 118 -16.42 18.75 -0.60
C GLU A 118 -16.97 20.01 -1.27
N ARG A 119 -16.71 20.18 -2.58
CA ARG A 119 -17.29 21.28 -3.37
C ARG A 119 -18.81 21.25 -3.38
N TYR A 120 -19.41 20.07 -3.45
CA TYR A 120 -20.86 19.93 -3.38
C TYR A 120 -21.44 20.36 -2.03
N LEU A 121 -20.79 19.98 -0.93
CA LEU A 121 -21.16 20.40 0.42
C LEU A 121 -21.05 21.92 0.59
N GLU A 122 -19.97 22.53 0.12
CA GLU A 122 -19.80 23.99 0.13
C GLU A 122 -20.91 24.73 -0.63
N LEU A 123 -21.43 24.14 -1.72
CA LEU A 123 -22.53 24.73 -2.49
C LEU A 123 -23.89 24.54 -1.81
N LEU A 124 -24.09 23.46 -1.04
CA LEU A 124 -25.31 23.23 -0.27
C LEU A 124 -25.47 24.19 0.92
N ASP A 125 -24.34 24.68 1.44
CA ASP A 125 -24.29 25.58 2.59
C ASP A 125 -24.49 27.07 2.25
N ARG A 126 -24.64 27.38 0.96
CA ARG A 126 -24.99 28.71 0.45
C ARG A 126 -26.50 28.92 0.37
#